data_AF-A0A6N9RF57-F1
#
_entry.id   AF-A0A6N9RF57-F1
#
_cell.length_a   1.000
_cell.length_b   1.000
_cell.length_c   1.000
_cell.angle_alpha   90.00
_cell.angle_beta   90.00
_cell.angle_gamma   90.00
#
_symmetry.space_group_name_H-M   'P 1'
#
loop_
_entity.id
_entity.type
_entity.pdbx_description
1 polymer ?
#
loop_
_entity_poly.entity_id
_entity_poly.type
_entity_poly.pdbx_seq_one_letter_code
_entity_poly.pdbx_strand_id
1 'polypeptide(L)'
;MAVDIDGTLTPRDSAFLEAREGAAQALATYVRKGYTIVYLSARIPLLQQGLPDWLRRHEFPNGPLHVAQSAGDRTQVDRFKADVLRVYVRRGWRLAFAYGDSSTDFQAYAEAGFRPEQVYAIRRRSDPNCQPGAYILCLGGWTEHLPEIERMLAPACRAEGMGLGSMDG
;
A
#
# COMPACT_ATOMS: atom_id res chain seq x y z
N MET A 1 3.90 -4.42 -2.01
CA MET A 1 3.35 -3.05 -2.12
C MET A 1 2.96 -2.59 -0.72
N ALA A 2 3.07 -1.29 -0.44
CA ALA A 2 2.61 -0.69 0.81
C ALA A 2 1.29 0.05 0.57
N VAL A 3 0.29 -0.13 1.43
CA VAL A 3 -1.01 0.53 1.27
C VAL A 3 -1.45 1.03 2.63
N ASP A 4 -1.52 2.35 2.79
CA ASP A 4 -2.22 2.95 3.93
C ASP A 4 -3.73 2.65 3.84
N ILE A 5 -4.42 2.60 4.98
CA ILE A 5 -5.87 2.38 5.03
C ILE A 5 -6.66 3.69 5.22
N ASP A 6 -6.24 4.56 6.14
CA ASP A 6 -7.06 5.63 6.70
C ASP A 6 -6.90 6.92 5.89
N GLY A 7 -7.82 7.15 4.95
CA GLY A 7 -7.74 8.23 3.97
C GLY A 7 -7.32 7.76 2.58
N THR A 8 -6.73 6.56 2.51
CA THR A 8 -6.30 5.89 1.28
C THR A 8 -7.28 4.81 0.80
N LEU A 9 -7.69 3.88 1.67
CA LEU A 9 -8.75 2.90 1.38
C LEU A 9 -10.11 3.35 1.89
N THR A 10 -10.14 4.21 2.91
CA THR A 10 -11.32 4.99 3.27
C THR A 10 -11.27 6.34 2.56
N PRO A 11 -12.40 7.02 2.31
CA PRO A 11 -12.35 8.31 1.62
C PRO A 11 -11.67 9.44 2.40
N ARG A 12 -11.55 9.30 3.73
CA ARG A 12 -10.91 10.23 4.67
C ARG A 12 -10.71 9.51 6.01
N ASP A 13 -9.85 10.04 6.87
CA ASP A 13 -9.45 9.43 8.16
C ASP A 13 -10.65 9.14 9.06
N SER A 14 -11.67 10.02 9.06
CA SER A 14 -12.86 9.88 9.89
C SER A 14 -13.95 8.99 9.29
N ALA A 15 -13.82 8.54 8.04
CA ALA A 15 -14.81 7.71 7.34
C ALA A 15 -14.48 6.22 7.48
N PHE A 16 -14.12 5.77 8.68
CA PHE A 16 -13.51 4.47 8.97
C PHE A 16 -14.38 3.24 8.68
N LEU A 17 -15.68 3.42 8.37
CA LEU A 17 -16.61 2.35 7.99
C LEU A 17 -16.77 2.21 6.46
N GLU A 18 -16.42 3.23 5.70
CA GLU A 18 -16.66 3.31 4.26
C GLU A 18 -15.40 2.93 3.49
N ALA A 19 -15.51 1.98 2.56
CA ALA A 19 -14.45 1.70 1.60
C ALA A 19 -14.59 2.62 0.38
N ARG A 20 -13.45 3.10 -0.14
CA ARG A 20 -13.41 3.83 -1.41
C ARG A 20 -13.83 2.91 -2.54
N GLU A 21 -14.69 3.43 -3.41
CA GLU A 21 -15.05 2.80 -4.67
C GLU A 21 -13.79 2.47 -5.49
N GLY A 22 -13.79 1.29 -6.13
CA GLY A 22 -12.69 0.80 -6.96
C GLY A 22 -11.46 0.30 -6.19
N ALA A 23 -11.34 0.56 -4.88
CA ALA A 23 -10.14 0.21 -4.11
C ALA A 23 -9.90 -1.30 -4.03
N ALA A 24 -10.94 -2.07 -3.68
CA ALA A 24 -10.84 -3.54 -3.60
C ALA A 24 -10.52 -4.14 -4.98
N GLN A 25 -11.18 -3.67 -6.05
CA GLN A 25 -10.91 -4.11 -7.41
C GLN A 25 -9.48 -3.82 -7.84
N ALA A 26 -8.97 -2.61 -7.59
CA ALA A 26 -7.59 -2.22 -7.91
C ALA A 26 -6.56 -3.11 -7.20
N LEU A 27 -6.74 -3.32 -5.89
CA LEU A 27 -5.86 -4.17 -5.10
C LEU A 27 -5.94 -5.65 -5.54
N ALA A 28 -7.13 -6.15 -5.87
CA ALA A 28 -7.30 -7.49 -6.43
C ALA A 28 -6.60 -7.63 -7.80
N THR A 29 -6.63 -6.59 -8.64
CA THR A 29 -5.88 -6.57 -9.91
C THR A 29 -4.37 -6.64 -9.69
N TYR A 30 -3.83 -5.94 -8.69
CA TYR A 30 -2.43 -6.09 -8.30
C TYR A 30 -2.10 -7.52 -7.84
N VAL A 31 -2.94 -8.11 -6.98
CA VAL A 31 -2.73 -9.50 -6.52
C VAL A 31 -2.76 -10.50 -7.67
N ARG A 32 -3.71 -10.37 -8.62
CA ARG A 32 -3.75 -11.21 -9.83
C ARG A 32 -2.50 -11.09 -10.69
N LYS A 33 -1.81 -9.95 -10.64
CA LYS A 33 -0.54 -9.69 -11.34
C LYS A 33 0.68 -10.14 -10.52
N GLY A 34 0.50 -10.79 -9.37
CA GLY A 34 1.59 -11.35 -8.57
C GLY A 34 2.18 -10.42 -7.52
N TYR A 35 1.53 -9.29 -7.23
CA TYR A 35 1.95 -8.41 -6.14
C TYR A 35 1.35 -8.83 -4.80
N THR A 36 2.13 -8.69 -3.73
CA THR A 36 1.63 -8.84 -2.35
C THR A 36 1.39 -7.49 -1.71
N ILE A 37 0.27 -7.36 -0.99
CA ILE A 37 -0.13 -6.12 -0.31
C ILE A 37 0.29 -6.19 1.15
N VAL A 38 0.92 -5.13 1.65
CA VAL A 38 1.18 -4.89 3.07
C VAL A 38 0.34 -3.68 3.47
N TYR A 39 -0.64 -3.92 4.34
CA TYR A 39 -1.53 -2.88 4.86
C TYR A 39 -0.91 -2.19 6.07
N LEU A 40 -0.99 -0.87 6.11
CA LEU A 40 -0.49 -0.02 7.19
C LEU A 40 -1.63 0.85 7.73
N SER A 41 -1.71 1.02 9.04
CA SER A 41 -2.69 1.92 9.65
C SER A 41 -2.18 2.49 10.98
N ALA A 42 -2.50 3.76 11.24
CA ALA A 42 -2.28 4.42 12.52
C ALA A 42 -3.57 4.54 13.36
N ARG A 43 -4.63 3.84 12.95
CA ARG A 43 -5.97 3.90 13.54
C ARG A 43 -5.92 3.68 15.05
N ILE A 44 -6.67 4.48 15.79
CA ILE A 44 -6.70 4.42 17.26
C ILE A 44 -7.20 3.05 17.78
N PRO A 45 -6.75 2.59 18.97
CA PRO A 45 -7.00 1.25 19.50
C PRO A 45 -8.47 0.80 19.45
N LEU A 46 -9.40 1.69 19.80
CA LEU A 46 -10.83 1.41 19.81
C LEU A 46 -11.37 0.92 18.45
N LEU A 47 -10.74 1.34 17.35
CA LEU A 47 -11.17 1.04 15.99
C LEU A 47 -10.30 -0.05 15.32
N GLN A 48 -9.31 -0.62 16.01
CA GLN A 48 -8.39 -1.62 15.43
C GLN A 48 -9.00 -3.02 15.35
N GLN A 49 -9.76 -3.45 16.38
CA GLN A 49 -10.28 -4.83 16.44
C GLN A 49 -11.21 -5.18 15.27
N GLY A 50 -11.98 -4.20 14.76
CA GLY A 50 -12.89 -4.40 13.62
C GLY A 50 -12.20 -4.33 12.26
N LEU A 51 -10.90 -4.01 12.20
CA LEU A 51 -10.21 -3.74 10.94
C LEU A 51 -10.01 -4.99 10.06
N PRO A 52 -9.61 -6.16 10.58
CA PRO A 52 -9.55 -7.38 9.77
C PRO A 52 -10.92 -7.76 9.18
N ASP A 53 -11.98 -7.63 9.97
CA ASP A 53 -13.35 -7.90 9.54
C ASP A 53 -13.85 -6.88 8.52
N TRP A 54 -13.45 -5.61 8.67
CA TRP A 54 -13.74 -4.58 7.70
C TRP A 54 -13.05 -4.87 6.36
N LEU A 55 -11.77 -5.25 6.35
CA LEU A 55 -11.06 -5.64 5.13
C LEU A 55 -11.77 -6.80 4.41
N ARG A 56 -12.14 -7.84 5.17
CA ARG A 56 -12.84 -9.01 4.62
C ARG A 56 -14.23 -8.66 4.07
N ARG A 57 -15.04 -7.89 4.81
CA ARG A 57 -16.40 -7.53 4.39
C ARG A 57 -16.43 -6.65 3.14
N HIS A 58 -15.38 -5.86 2.91
CA HIS A 58 -15.22 -5.04 1.71
C HIS A 58 -14.38 -5.72 0.63
N GLU A 59 -14.17 -7.04 0.74
CA GLU A 59 -13.52 -7.87 -0.28
C GLU A 59 -12.09 -7.43 -0.63
N PHE A 60 -11.39 -6.80 0.30
CA PHE A 60 -9.98 -6.50 0.12
C PHE A 60 -9.16 -7.81 0.12
N PRO A 61 -8.17 -7.95 -0.77
CA PRO A 61 -7.32 -9.14 -0.79
C PRO A 61 -6.59 -9.35 0.54
N ASN A 62 -6.29 -10.62 0.84
CA ASN A 62 -5.51 -10.94 2.04
C ASN A 62 -4.08 -10.37 1.93
N GLY A 63 -3.57 -9.86 3.05
CA GLY A 63 -2.21 -9.36 3.17
C GLY A 63 -1.85 -9.09 4.63
N PRO A 64 -0.56 -9.01 4.98
CA PRO A 64 -0.16 -8.60 6.33
C PRO A 64 -0.72 -7.23 6.69
N LEU A 65 -1.33 -7.12 7.86
CA LEU A 65 -1.86 -5.88 8.42
C LEU A 65 -1.01 -5.44 9.60
N HIS A 66 -0.42 -4.25 9.51
CA HIS A 66 0.35 -3.63 10.58
C HIS A 66 -0.37 -2.38 11.07
N VAL A 67 -0.64 -2.36 12.37
CA VAL A 67 -1.35 -1.24 13.01
C VAL A 67 -0.50 -0.70 14.14
N ALA A 68 -0.39 0.61 14.26
CA ALA A 68 0.31 1.29 15.35
C ALA A 68 -0.21 0.80 16.71
N GLN A 69 0.66 0.21 17.55
CA GLN A 69 0.25 -0.42 18.81
C GLN A 69 0.45 0.52 20.01
N SER A 70 1.51 1.34 19.97
CA SER A 70 1.86 2.23 21.06
C SER A 70 1.28 3.65 20.87
N ALA A 71 1.27 4.46 21.93
CA ALA A 71 0.98 5.89 21.79
C ALA A 71 2.10 6.60 21.01
N GLY A 72 3.36 6.17 21.20
CA GLY A 72 4.52 6.70 20.47
C GLY A 72 4.48 6.43 18.97
N ASP A 73 3.95 5.28 18.55
CA ASP A 73 3.76 4.93 17.14
C ASP A 73 2.72 5.84 16.50
N ARG A 74 1.70 6.23 17.27
CA ARG A 74 0.61 7.12 16.81
C ARG A 74 1.03 8.60 16.78
N THR A 75 2.04 8.99 17.54
CA THR A 75 2.64 10.34 17.43
C THR A 75 3.73 10.41 16.38
N GLN A 76 4.32 9.28 15.99
CA GLN A 76 5.39 9.16 14.98
C GLN A 76 5.00 8.14 13.91
N VAL A 77 3.89 8.41 13.23
CA VAL A 77 3.27 7.50 12.25
C VAL A 77 4.21 7.21 11.08
N ASP A 78 4.96 8.21 10.64
CA ASP A 78 6.01 8.14 9.64
C ASP A 78 7.07 7.09 10.01
N ARG A 79 7.62 7.18 11.23
CA ARG A 79 8.65 6.25 11.72
C ARG A 79 8.11 4.84 11.86
N PHE A 80 6.93 4.68 12.45
CA PHE A 80 6.26 3.38 12.58
C PHE A 80 6.12 2.68 11.22
N LYS A 81 5.57 3.39 10.22
CA LYS A 81 5.37 2.83 8.87
C LYS A 81 6.71 2.52 8.18
N ALA A 82 7.69 3.42 8.28
CA ALA A 82 9.01 3.22 7.71
C ALA A 82 9.70 1.97 8.30
N ASP A 83 9.64 1.78 9.62
CA ASP A 83 10.29 0.66 10.30
C ASP A 83 9.67 -0.68 9.93
N VAL A 84 8.33 -0.75 9.85
CA VAL A 84 7.62 -1.92 9.33
C VAL A 84 8.11 -2.25 7.92
N LEU A 85 8.17 -1.27 7.01
CA LEU A 85 8.58 -1.49 5.63
C LEU A 85 10.06 -1.88 5.50
N ARG A 86 10.95 -1.30 6.32
CA ARG A 86 12.36 -1.67 6.37
C ARG A 86 12.55 -3.13 6.81
N VAL A 87 11.69 -3.69 7.66
CA VAL A 87 11.71 -5.14 7.97
C VAL A 87 11.49 -5.97 6.71
N TYR A 88 10.54 -5.60 5.85
CA TYR A 88 10.30 -6.30 4.59
C TYR A 88 11.49 -6.20 3.63
N VAL A 89 12.06 -4.99 3.47
CA VAL A 89 13.26 -4.79 2.64
C VAL A 89 14.41 -5.65 3.12
N ARG A 90 14.69 -5.68 4.44
CA ARG A 90 15.73 -6.55 5.02
C ARG A 90 15.47 -8.04 4.80
N ARG A 91 14.21 -8.45 4.63
CA ARG A 91 13.81 -9.83 4.29
C ARG A 91 13.84 -10.11 2.78
N GLY A 92 14.43 -9.22 1.97
CA GLY A 92 14.59 -9.41 0.52
C GLY A 92 13.38 -9.00 -0.31
N TRP A 93 12.38 -8.32 0.27
CA TRP A 93 11.23 -7.88 -0.49
C TRP A 93 11.60 -6.71 -1.41
N ARG A 94 11.15 -6.78 -2.65
CA ARG A 94 11.27 -5.66 -3.60
C ARG A 94 10.11 -4.70 -3.43
N LEU A 95 10.42 -3.44 -3.13
CA LEU A 95 9.44 -2.36 -3.11
C LEU A 95 8.94 -2.12 -4.53
N ALA A 96 7.62 -2.28 -4.75
CA ALA A 96 6.98 -2.13 -6.05
C ALA A 96 6.24 -0.79 -6.14
N PHE A 97 5.16 -0.66 -5.37
CA PHE A 97 4.33 0.54 -5.28
C PHE A 97 3.93 0.82 -3.84
N ALA A 98 3.63 2.09 -3.54
CA ALA A 98 3.08 2.56 -2.29
C ALA A 98 1.90 3.52 -2.52
N TYR A 99 0.85 3.42 -1.69
CA TYR A 99 -0.32 4.30 -1.74
C TYR A 99 -0.57 4.91 -0.36
N GLY A 100 -0.70 6.23 -0.31
CA GLY A 100 -0.95 7.00 0.91
C GLY A 100 -1.71 8.28 0.61
N ASP A 101 -2.22 8.94 1.63
CA ASP A 101 -2.97 10.20 1.50
C ASP A 101 -2.36 11.36 2.30
N SER A 102 -1.38 11.07 3.15
CA SER A 102 -0.78 12.04 4.07
C SER A 102 0.72 12.27 3.84
N SER A 103 1.22 13.44 4.24
CA SER A 103 2.66 13.73 4.23
C SER A 103 3.48 12.72 5.06
N THR A 104 2.90 12.18 6.14
CA THR A 104 3.54 11.14 6.94
C THR A 104 3.68 9.81 6.20
N ASP A 105 2.75 9.47 5.31
CA ASP A 105 2.89 8.30 4.43
C ASP A 105 4.04 8.49 3.46
N PHE A 106 4.07 9.64 2.79
CA PHE A 106 5.10 9.92 1.78
C PHE A 106 6.49 9.99 2.40
N GLN A 107 6.61 10.55 3.60
CA GLN A 107 7.85 10.50 4.37
C GLN A 107 8.24 9.06 4.70
N ALA A 108 7.31 8.25 5.23
CA ALA A 108 7.57 6.85 5.56
C ALA A 108 8.04 6.03 4.34
N TYR A 109 7.42 6.26 3.18
CA TYR A 109 7.76 5.57 1.94
C TYR A 109 9.16 5.95 1.45
N ALA A 110 9.49 7.25 1.45
CA ALA A 110 10.83 7.71 1.11
C ALA A 110 11.89 7.13 2.07
N GLU A 111 11.60 7.14 3.37
CA GLU A 111 12.44 6.59 4.43
C GLU A 111 12.64 5.07 4.35
N ALA A 112 11.66 4.35 3.80
CA ALA A 112 11.75 2.92 3.52
C ALA A 112 12.49 2.60 2.20
N GLY A 113 12.74 3.61 1.36
CA GLY A 113 13.45 3.47 0.09
C GLY A 113 12.57 3.38 -1.16
N PHE A 114 11.29 3.74 -1.08
CA PHE A 114 10.49 3.96 -2.29
C PHE A 114 10.98 5.21 -3.03
N ARG A 115 11.08 5.11 -4.35
CA ARG A 115 11.29 6.29 -5.20
C ARG A 115 9.95 6.96 -5.53
N PRO A 116 9.91 8.27 -5.87
CA PRO A 116 8.66 8.96 -6.19
C PRO A 116 7.84 8.27 -7.28
N GLU A 117 8.50 7.66 -8.29
CA GLU A 117 7.85 6.92 -9.39
C GLU A 117 7.10 5.66 -8.93
N GLN A 118 7.27 5.27 -7.67
CA GLN A 118 6.63 4.12 -7.04
C GLN A 118 5.54 4.52 -6.06
N VAL A 119 5.34 5.82 -5.80
CA VAL A 119 4.43 6.30 -4.77
C VAL A 119 3.28 7.06 -5.42
N TYR A 120 2.06 6.71 -5.07
CA TYR A 120 0.85 7.38 -5.51
C TYR A 120 0.16 8.04 -4.32
N ALA A 121 -0.23 9.29 -4.48
CA ALA A 121 -1.03 10.00 -3.49
C ALA A 121 -2.52 9.83 -3.81
N ILE A 122 -3.32 9.47 -2.81
CA ILE A 122 -4.78 9.47 -2.90
C ILE A 122 -5.30 10.73 -2.21
N ARG A 123 -6.01 11.59 -2.95
CA ARG A 123 -6.62 12.79 -2.38
C ARG A 123 -7.77 12.40 -1.46
N ARG A 124 -7.80 12.96 -0.25
CA ARG A 124 -8.92 12.78 0.68
C ARG A 124 -10.18 13.43 0.11
N ARG A 125 -11.34 12.81 0.38
CA ARG A 125 -12.64 13.40 0.08
C ARG A 125 -12.76 14.72 0.83
N SER A 126 -13.13 15.77 0.09
CA SER A 126 -13.22 17.18 0.53
C SER A 126 -11.92 17.97 0.53
N ASP A 127 -10.75 17.35 0.35
CA ASP A 127 -9.51 18.09 0.18
C ASP A 127 -9.38 18.60 -1.27
N PRO A 128 -8.92 19.84 -1.50
CA PRO A 128 -8.75 20.38 -2.85
C PRO A 128 -7.56 19.72 -3.58
N ASN A 129 -6.53 19.28 -2.86
CA ASN A 129 -5.30 18.69 -3.38
C ASN A 129 -4.82 17.54 -2.50
N CYS A 130 -3.93 16.70 -3.02
CA CYS A 130 -3.18 15.77 -2.17
C CYS A 130 -2.27 16.52 -1.18
N GLN A 131 -2.00 15.91 -0.04
CA GLN A 131 -1.02 16.42 0.92
C GLN A 131 0.39 16.44 0.29
N PRO A 132 1.28 17.35 0.71
CA PRO A 132 2.62 17.46 0.11
C PRO A 132 3.49 16.25 0.43
N GLY A 133 4.31 15.82 -0.53
CA GLY A 133 5.26 14.72 -0.37
C GLY A 133 5.86 14.25 -1.69
N ALA A 134 6.62 13.16 -1.64
CA ALA A 134 7.29 12.56 -2.79
C ALA A 134 6.41 11.47 -3.42
N TYR A 135 5.74 11.78 -4.52
CA TYR A 135 4.89 10.86 -5.29
C TYR A 135 4.87 11.23 -6.77
N ILE A 136 4.51 10.28 -7.63
CA ILE A 136 4.45 10.50 -9.08
C ILE A 136 3.15 11.15 -9.52
N LEU A 137 2.04 10.81 -8.87
CA LEU A 137 0.72 11.25 -9.26
C LEU A 137 -0.18 11.44 -8.04
N CYS A 138 -0.95 12.53 -8.05
CA CYS A 138 -2.06 12.76 -7.14
C CYS A 138 -3.36 12.31 -7.81
N LEU A 139 -3.98 11.28 -7.25
CA LEU A 139 -5.19 10.66 -7.75
C LEU A 139 -6.41 11.13 -6.94
N GLY A 140 -7.51 11.43 -7.63
CA GLY A 140 -8.82 11.62 -7.01
C GLY A 140 -9.41 10.33 -6.44
N GLY A 141 -8.90 9.15 -6.83
CA GLY A 141 -9.31 7.87 -6.27
C GLY A 141 -8.83 6.63 -7.03
N TRP A 142 -9.21 5.47 -6.52
CA TRP A 142 -8.85 4.18 -7.12
C TRP A 142 -9.50 3.96 -8.49
N THR A 143 -10.75 4.39 -8.69
CA THR A 143 -11.43 4.29 -9.99
C THR A 143 -10.68 5.04 -11.10
N GLU A 144 -10.06 6.18 -10.79
CA GLU A 144 -9.25 6.96 -11.73
C GLU A 144 -7.98 6.20 -12.16
N HIS A 145 -7.36 5.49 -11.22
CA HIS A 145 -6.10 4.78 -11.49
C HIS A 145 -6.30 3.36 -12.05
N LEU A 146 -7.45 2.75 -11.79
CA LEU A 146 -7.75 1.36 -12.15
C LEU A 146 -7.42 1.00 -13.62
N PRO A 147 -7.77 1.82 -14.63
CA PRO A 147 -7.42 1.50 -16.02
C PRO A 147 -5.91 1.41 -16.27
N GLU A 148 -5.09 2.18 -15.56
CA GLU A 148 -3.62 2.09 -15.64
C GLU A 148 -3.12 0.78 -15.02
N ILE A 149 -3.63 0.42 -13.84
CA ILE A 149 -3.29 -0.84 -13.16
C ILE A 149 -3.63 -2.03 -14.07
N GLU A 150 -4.80 -2.01 -14.73
CA GLU A 150 -5.22 -3.08 -15.64
C GLU A 150 -4.28 -3.26 -16.83
N ARG A 151 -3.80 -2.15 -17.41
CA ARG A 151 -2.83 -2.16 -18.53
C ARG A 151 -1.40 -2.49 -18.11
N MET A 152 -1.06 -2.29 -16.84
CA MET A 152 0.28 -2.59 -16.33
C MET A 152 0.62 -4.07 -16.52
N LEU A 153 1.81 -4.35 -17.05
CA LEU A 153 2.31 -5.72 -17.17
C LEU A 153 2.62 -6.31 -15.77
N ALA A 154 2.38 -7.61 -15.62
CA ALA A 154 2.83 -8.32 -14.42
C ALA A 154 4.36 -8.23 -14.30
N PRO A 155 4.94 -8.26 -13.08
CA PRO A 155 6.38 -8.41 -12.92
C PRO A 155 6.83 -9.63 -13.71
N ALA A 156 7.93 -9.51 -14.44
CA ALA A 156 8.54 -10.68 -15.06
C ALA A 156 8.86 -11.71 -13.96
N CYS A 157 8.24 -12.88 -14.01
CA CYS A 157 8.73 -14.03 -13.26
C CYS A 157 10.17 -14.26 -13.71
N ARG A 158 11.14 -14.08 -12.82
CA ARG A 158 12.47 -14.64 -13.07
C ARG A 158 12.30 -16.14 -12.94
N ALA A 159 12.34 -16.86 -14.06
CA ALA A 159 12.64 -18.28 -14.04
C ALA A 159 14.08 -18.39 -13.50
N GLU A 160 14.23 -18.75 -12.23
CA GLU A 160 15.52 -19.18 -11.74
C GLU A 160 15.92 -20.45 -12.50
N GLY A 161 17.16 -20.47 -12.98
CA GLY A 161 17.68 -21.35 -14.03
C GLY A 161 17.19 -22.80 -13.99
N MET A 162 16.47 -23.20 -15.04
CA MET A 162 16.69 -24.53 -15.61
C MET A 162 18.10 -24.52 -16.20
N GLY A 163 19.07 -24.96 -15.39
CA GLY A 163 20.40 -25.27 -15.89
C GLY A 163 20.26 -26.28 -17.01
N LEU A 164 20.70 -25.89 -18.20
CA LEU A 164 20.99 -26.80 -19.30
C LEU A 164 22.09 -27.75 -18.82
N GLY A 165 21.68 -28.92 -18.34
CA GLY A 165 22.57 -30.07 -18.21
C GLY A 165 22.86 -30.62 -19.59
N SER A 166 23.87 -30.06 -20.26
CA SER A 166 24.58 -30.72 -21.35
C SER A 166 26.01 -30.95 -20.88
N MET A 167 26.35 -32.21 -20.62
CA MET A 167 27.69 -32.72 -20.88
C MET A 167 27.52 -34.15 -21.39
N ASP A 168 27.81 -34.28 -22.68
CA ASP A 168 28.26 -35.50 -23.30
C ASP A 168 29.53 -36.00 -22.60
N GLY A 169 29.66 -37.33 -22.50
CA GLY A 169 30.81 -38.05 -21.97
C GLY A 169 30.52 -39.54 -21.88
#